data_AF-A0A7V8RKA5-F1
#
_entry.id   AF-A0A7V8RKA5-F1
#
_cell.length_a   1.000
_cell.length_b   1.000
_cell.length_c   1.000
_cell.angle_alpha   90.00
_cell.angle_beta   90.00
_cell.angle_gamma   90.00
#
_symmetry.space_group_name_H-M   'P 1'
#
loop_
_entity.id
_entity.type
_entity.pdbx_description
1 polymer ?
#
loop_
_entity_poly.entity_id
_entity_poly.type
_entity_poly.pdbx_seq_one_letter_code
_entity_poly.pdbx_strand_id
1 'polypeptide(L)'
;MKRVIPLVAVLAACPATADVQQIQYSYDDSKAEYAIVSFVEAGSAVQATVRRTGAYFTNYTKLELDCANRNVRHMGMYNSVEGVEKAEFDQMQGRIIDGSIADEVGKVLCKGTTLTASQTEELPTEDLLDDQS
;
A
#
# COMPACT_ATOMS: atom_id res chain seq x y z
N MET A 1 51.28 -23.44 28.15
CA MET A 1 50.60 -23.02 26.90
C MET A 1 49.10 -22.96 27.19
N LYS A 2 48.49 -21.77 27.22
CA LYS A 2 47.08 -21.58 27.58
C LYS A 2 46.24 -21.61 26.29
N ARG A 3 45.41 -22.65 26.11
CA ARG A 3 44.56 -22.81 24.93
C ARG A 3 43.36 -21.86 25.05
N VAL A 4 43.21 -20.95 24.09
CA VAL A 4 42.06 -20.05 23.98
C VAL A 4 41.10 -20.70 22.98
N ILE A 5 39.91 -21.09 23.44
CA ILE A 5 38.86 -21.66 22.59
C ILE A 5 37.97 -20.49 22.13
N PRO A 6 37.82 -20.23 20.82
CA PRO A 6 36.94 -19.16 20.37
C PRO A 6 35.49 -19.63 20.43
N LEU A 7 34.66 -18.86 21.14
CA LEU A 7 33.22 -19.04 21.21
C LEU A 7 32.61 -18.54 19.89
N VAL A 8 32.20 -19.45 19.00
CA VAL A 8 31.48 -19.12 17.77
C VAL A 8 30.04 -18.79 18.16
N ALA A 9 29.69 -17.50 18.14
CA ALA A 9 28.33 -17.03 18.31
C ALA A 9 27.56 -17.28 17.00
N VAL A 10 26.70 -18.30 17.00
CA VAL A 10 25.72 -18.54 15.93
C VAL A 10 24.60 -17.50 16.10
N LEU A 11 24.61 -16.46 15.26
CA LEU A 11 23.51 -15.51 15.15
C LEU A 11 22.34 -16.23 14.46
N ALA A 12 21.36 -16.65 15.25
CA ALA A 12 20.06 -17.09 14.75
C ALA A 12 19.34 -15.88 14.15
N ALA A 13 19.31 -15.78 12.82
CA ALA A 13 18.47 -14.82 12.12
C ALA A 13 17.01 -15.29 12.25
N CYS A 14 16.23 -14.65 13.12
CA CYS A 14 14.78 -14.80 13.11
C CYS A 14 14.24 -14.23 11.80
N PRO A 15 13.50 -14.99 10.97
CA PRO A 15 12.78 -14.41 9.86
C PRO A 15 11.73 -13.46 10.44
N ALA A 16 11.83 -12.17 10.12
CA ALA A 16 10.77 -11.22 10.43
C ALA A 16 9.53 -11.64 9.66
N THR A 17 8.56 -12.24 10.34
CA THR A 17 7.22 -12.44 9.80
C THR A 17 6.62 -11.07 9.57
N ALA A 18 6.46 -10.65 8.31
CA ALA A 18 5.66 -9.48 7.98
C ALA A 18 4.27 -9.67 8.59
N ASP A 19 3.87 -8.74 9.46
CA ASP A 19 2.60 -8.83 10.16
C ASP A 19 1.46 -8.71 9.14
N VAL A 20 0.56 -9.68 9.12
CA VAL A 20 -0.58 -9.67 8.20
C VAL A 20 -1.57 -8.65 8.70
N GLN A 21 -1.77 -7.58 7.94
CA GLN A 21 -2.61 -6.47 8.37
C GLN A 21 -3.99 -6.55 7.70
N GLN A 22 -5.01 -6.80 8.51
CA GLN A 22 -6.41 -6.79 8.04
C GLN A 22 -6.80 -5.38 7.61
N ILE A 23 -7.51 -5.27 6.48
CA ILE A 23 -8.02 -4.01 5.95
C ILE A 23 -9.53 -4.13 5.73
N GLN A 24 -10.25 -3.06 6.04
CA GLN A 24 -11.68 -2.99 5.78
C GLN A 24 -11.89 -2.49 4.36
N TYR A 25 -12.58 -3.28 3.54
CA TYR A 25 -12.99 -2.88 2.19
C TYR A 25 -14.45 -3.26 2.00
N SER A 26 -15.32 -2.28 1.78
CA SER A 26 -16.79 -2.44 1.80
C SER A 26 -17.46 -2.24 0.45
N TYR A 27 -16.70 -2.04 -0.62
CA TYR A 27 -17.25 -1.63 -1.92
C TYR A 27 -18.02 -2.75 -2.64
N ASP A 28 -17.62 -4.03 -2.53
CA ASP A 28 -18.16 -5.10 -3.37
C ASP A 28 -19.32 -5.90 -2.74
N ASP A 29 -19.90 -5.44 -1.62
CA ASP A 29 -20.92 -6.14 -0.80
C ASP A 29 -20.59 -7.63 -0.55
N SER A 30 -19.30 -7.98 -0.64
CA SER A 30 -18.86 -9.35 -0.47
C SER A 30 -18.52 -9.59 0.99
N LYS A 31 -18.84 -10.78 1.49
CA LYS A 31 -18.34 -11.27 2.78
C LYS A 31 -16.85 -11.63 2.73
N ALA A 32 -16.09 -11.06 1.79
CA ALA A 32 -14.68 -11.37 1.64
C ALA A 32 -13.84 -10.57 2.63
N GLU A 33 -12.81 -11.22 3.17
CA GLU A 33 -11.84 -10.61 4.04
C GLU A 33 -10.64 -10.15 3.21
N TYR A 34 -10.10 -8.98 3.54
CA TYR A 34 -8.96 -8.40 2.85
C TYR A 34 -7.82 -8.16 3.83
N ALA A 35 -6.61 -8.54 3.42
CA ALA A 35 -5.42 -8.33 4.23
C ALA A 35 -4.20 -7.98 3.38
N ILE A 36 -3.38 -7.06 3.87
CA ILE A 36 -2.03 -6.84 3.36
C ILE A 36 -1.16 -7.96 3.93
N VAL A 37 -0.60 -8.81 3.07
CA VAL A 37 0.21 -9.96 3.47
C VAL A 37 1.71 -9.71 3.34
N SER A 38 2.09 -8.74 2.50
CA SER A 38 3.46 -8.24 2.41
C SER A 38 3.47 -6.84 1.79
N PHE A 39 4.49 -6.06 2.11
CA PHE A 39 4.78 -4.82 1.40
C PHE A 39 6.29 -4.57 1.38
N VAL A 40 6.74 -3.83 0.37
CA VAL A 40 8.12 -3.35 0.23
C VAL A 40 8.10 -1.92 -0.30
N GLU A 41 9.03 -1.10 0.17
CA GLU A 41 9.29 0.21 -0.42
C GLU A 41 10.20 0.02 -1.65
N ALA A 42 9.78 0.57 -2.78
CA ALA A 42 10.45 0.45 -4.08
C ALA A 42 10.63 1.85 -4.69
N GLY A 43 11.76 2.49 -4.37
CA GLY A 43 12.00 3.87 -4.77
C GLY A 43 11.03 4.82 -4.04
N SER A 44 10.25 5.60 -4.80
CA SER A 44 9.22 6.49 -4.26
C SER A 44 7.84 5.84 -4.12
N ALA A 45 7.70 4.57 -4.51
CA ALA A 45 6.44 3.84 -4.45
C ALA A 45 6.47 2.75 -3.38
N VAL A 46 5.28 2.37 -2.91
CA VAL A 46 5.08 1.21 -2.03
C VAL A 46 4.44 0.10 -2.83
N GLN A 47 5.08 -1.07 -2.89
CA GLN A 47 4.48 -2.26 -3.47
C GLN A 47 3.88 -3.12 -2.39
N ALA A 48 2.59 -3.43 -2.48
CA ALA A 48 1.85 -4.18 -1.48
C ALA A 48 1.14 -5.39 -2.10
N THR A 49 1.28 -6.56 -1.48
CA THR A 49 0.50 -7.75 -1.81
C THR A 49 -0.73 -7.81 -0.91
N VAL A 50 -1.90 -7.87 -1.53
CA VAL A 50 -3.20 -7.93 -0.87
C VAL A 50 -3.80 -9.30 -1.13
N ARG A 51 -4.18 -9.98 -0.06
CA ARG A 51 -4.99 -11.20 -0.09
C ARG A 51 -6.46 -10.82 0.06
N ARG A 52 -7.30 -11.37 -0.80
CA ARG A 52 -8.75 -11.43 -0.65
C ARG A 52 -9.15 -12.88 -0.38
N THR A 53 -9.87 -13.12 0.70
CA THR A 53 -10.42 -14.43 1.05
C THR A 53 -11.94 -14.37 0.95
N GLY A 54 -12.51 -14.96 -0.10
CA GLY A 54 -13.96 -15.10 -0.25
C GLY A 54 -14.47 -16.49 0.15
N ALA A 55 -15.78 -16.71 0.01
CA ALA A 55 -16.41 -17.99 0.37
C ALA A 55 -15.89 -19.19 -0.44
N TYR A 56 -15.43 -18.96 -1.68
CA TYR A 56 -15.06 -20.03 -2.62
C TYR A 56 -13.57 -20.04 -3.00
N PHE A 57 -12.90 -18.89 -2.92
CA PHE A 57 -11.53 -18.76 -3.37
C PHE A 57 -10.79 -17.68 -2.59
N THR A 58 -9.49 -17.91 -2.42
CA THR A 58 -8.53 -16.91 -1.98
C THR A 58 -7.70 -16.48 -3.17
N ASN A 59 -7.59 -15.18 -3.36
CA ASN A 59 -6.80 -14.59 -4.42
C ASN A 59 -5.90 -13.47 -3.90
N TYR A 60 -4.82 -13.24 -4.63
CA TYR A 60 -3.77 -12.31 -4.32
C TYR A 60 -3.64 -11.34 -5.48
N THR A 61 -3.57 -10.06 -5.15
CA THR A 61 -3.24 -9.00 -6.10
C THR A 61 -2.07 -8.22 -5.52
N LYS A 62 -1.28 -7.60 -6.38
CA LYS A 62 -0.23 -6.69 -5.95
C LYS A 62 -0.46 -5.31 -6.54
N LEU A 63 -0.23 -4.31 -5.70
CA LEU A 63 -0.46 -2.90 -5.97
C LEU A 63 0.88 -2.18 -5.88
N GLU A 64 1.15 -1.25 -6.78
CA GLU A 64 2.23 -0.27 -6.65
C GLU A 64 1.58 1.09 -6.43
N LEU A 65 1.78 1.64 -5.24
CA LEU A 65 1.19 2.87 -4.77
C LEU A 65 2.23 3.98 -4.82
N ASP A 66 1.97 5.00 -5.64
CA ASP A 66 2.64 6.29 -5.52
C ASP A 66 1.84 7.15 -4.54
N CYS A 67 2.26 7.10 -3.27
CA CYS A 67 1.59 7.81 -2.18
C CYS A 67 1.61 9.33 -2.37
N ALA A 68 2.64 9.89 -3.03
CA ALA A 68 2.78 11.32 -3.24
C ALA A 68 1.81 11.83 -4.31
N ASN A 69 1.73 11.13 -5.44
CA ASN A 69 0.89 11.54 -6.58
C ASN A 69 -0.51 10.91 -6.56
N ARG A 70 -0.84 10.12 -5.53
CA ARG A 70 -2.10 9.35 -5.42
C ARG A 70 -2.40 8.50 -6.66
N ASN A 71 -1.39 7.80 -7.13
CA ASN A 71 -1.53 6.92 -8.28
C ASN A 71 -1.30 5.46 -7.90
N VAL A 72 -1.93 4.56 -8.65
CA VAL A 72 -1.80 3.12 -8.45
C VAL A 72 -1.58 2.40 -9.78
N ARG A 73 -0.70 1.40 -9.75
CA ARG A 73 -0.63 0.36 -10.79
C ARG A 73 -1.09 -0.95 -10.18
N HIS A 74 -1.91 -1.66 -10.91
CA HIS A 74 -2.44 -2.95 -10.52
C HIS A 74 -1.68 -4.07 -11.21
N MET A 75 -1.81 -5.26 -10.64
CA MET A 75 -1.46 -6.52 -11.28
C MET A 75 -2.73 -7.35 -11.38
N GLY A 76 -2.67 -8.41 -12.18
CA GLY A 76 -3.73 -9.42 -12.22
C GLY A 76 -3.97 -10.08 -10.85
N MET A 77 -5.09 -10.79 -10.75
CA MET A 77 -5.39 -11.63 -9.59
C MET A 77 -4.80 -13.03 -9.80
N TYR A 78 -4.14 -13.54 -8.76
CA TYR A 78 -3.50 -14.85 -8.76
C TYR A 78 -3.98 -15.68 -7.58
N ASN A 79 -3.91 -17.00 -7.70
CA ASN A 79 -4.35 -17.92 -6.64
C ASN A 79 -3.23 -18.27 -5.64
N SER A 80 -2.03 -17.68 -5.78
CA SER A 80 -0.91 -17.87 -4.87
C SER A 80 0.01 -16.66 -4.82
N VAL A 81 0.81 -16.56 -3.76
CA VAL A 81 1.82 -15.48 -3.59
C VAL A 81 2.93 -15.64 -4.63
N GLU A 82 3.38 -16.85 -4.93
CA GLU A 82 4.41 -17.09 -5.93
C GLU A 82 3.95 -16.68 -7.34
N GLY A 83 2.64 -16.78 -7.61
CA GLY A 83 2.02 -16.31 -8.84
C GLY A 83 2.10 -14.79 -8.98
N VAL A 84 1.80 -14.05 -7.90
CA VAL A 84 1.83 -12.58 -7.91
C VAL A 84 3.25 -12.02 -7.95
N GLU A 85 4.23 -12.71 -7.36
CA GLU A 85 5.64 -12.29 -7.36
C GLU A 85 6.28 -12.34 -8.75
N LYS A 86 5.83 -13.26 -9.60
CA LYS A 86 6.33 -13.41 -10.99
C LYS A 86 5.56 -12.58 -12.00
N ALA A 87 4.47 -11.95 -11.57
CA ALA A 87 3.66 -11.12 -12.44
C ALA A 87 4.37 -9.80 -12.75
N GLU A 88 3.89 -9.10 -13.79
CA GLU A 88 4.31 -7.74 -14.10
C GLU A 88 3.16 -6.77 -13.82
N PHE A 89 3.51 -5.54 -13.44
CA PHE A 89 2.53 -4.46 -13.30
C PHE A 89 1.99 -4.05 -14.65
N ASP A 90 0.71 -3.70 -14.69
CA ASP A 90 0.10 -3.08 -15.85
C ASP A 90 0.93 -1.86 -16.28
N GLN A 91 1.06 -1.66 -17.59
CA GLN A 91 1.80 -0.51 -18.14
C GLN A 91 1.08 0.82 -17.86
N MET A 92 -0.23 0.76 -17.64
CA MET A 92 -1.05 1.93 -17.35
C MET A 92 -1.10 2.19 -15.84
N GLN A 93 -0.96 3.47 -15.49
CA GLN A 93 -1.14 3.95 -14.12
C GLN A 93 -2.53 4.59 -14.00
N GLY A 94 -3.28 4.18 -12.99
CA GLY A 94 -4.56 4.77 -12.61
C GLY A 94 -4.41 5.74 -11.44
N ARG A 95 -5.45 6.53 -11.19
CA ARG A 95 -5.57 7.31 -9.95
C ARG A 95 -6.11 6.43 -8.82
N ILE A 96 -5.64 6.65 -7.60
CA ILE A 96 -6.26 6.09 -6.40
C ILE A 96 -7.60 6.78 -6.20
N ILE A 97 -8.67 6.00 -6.28
CA ILE A 97 -10.04 6.48 -6.06
C ILE A 97 -10.42 6.19 -4.60
N ASP A 98 -11.01 7.17 -3.93
CA ASP A 98 -11.45 7.03 -2.54
C ASP A 98 -12.40 5.84 -2.38
N GLY A 99 -12.17 5.04 -1.33
CA GLY A 99 -12.91 3.82 -1.04
C GLY A 99 -12.56 2.62 -1.93
N SER A 100 -11.61 2.76 -2.87
CA SER A 100 -11.06 1.62 -3.61
C SER A 100 -10.10 0.79 -2.74
N ILE A 101 -9.78 -0.44 -3.16
CA ILE A 101 -8.82 -1.28 -2.45
C ILE A 101 -7.44 -0.61 -2.33
N ALA A 102 -7.04 0.17 -3.35
CA ALA A 102 -5.78 0.91 -3.34
C ALA A 102 -5.79 2.05 -2.32
N ASP A 103 -6.94 2.70 -2.13
CA ASP A 103 -7.13 3.73 -1.10
C ASP A 103 -7.06 3.13 0.30
N GLU A 104 -7.74 1.99 0.55
CA GLU A 104 -7.69 1.32 1.85
C GLU A 104 -6.30 0.81 2.21
N VAL A 105 -5.57 0.26 1.24
CA VAL A 105 -4.16 -0.11 1.43
C VAL A 105 -3.29 1.13 1.65
N GLY A 106 -3.54 2.21 0.90
CA GLY A 106 -2.83 3.48 1.03
C GLY A 106 -2.99 4.11 2.41
N LYS A 107 -4.20 4.11 2.99
CA LYS A 107 -4.44 4.58 4.38
C LYS A 107 -3.59 3.87 5.41
N VAL A 108 -3.27 2.60 5.14
CA VAL A 108 -2.48 1.77 6.04
C VAL A 108 -0.98 1.96 5.82
N LEU A 109 -0.52 2.01 4.57
CA LEU A 109 0.91 1.97 4.23
C LEU A 109 1.53 3.34 3.94
N CYS A 110 0.78 4.33 3.45
CA CYS A 110 1.28 5.65 3.10
C CYS A 110 1.42 6.60 4.32
N LYS A 111 1.73 6.08 5.51
CA LYS A 111 1.81 6.89 6.74
C LYS A 111 2.94 7.91 6.64
N GLY A 112 2.60 9.20 6.68
CA GLY A 112 3.51 10.33 6.49
C GLY A 112 3.17 11.21 5.28
N THR A 113 2.34 10.71 4.37
CA THR A 113 1.64 11.50 3.35
C THR A 113 0.19 11.61 3.79
N THR A 114 -0.22 12.78 4.28
CA THR A 114 -1.62 13.02 4.65
C THR A 114 -2.46 12.83 3.39
N LEU A 115 -3.21 11.73 3.29
CA LEU A 115 -4.12 11.42 2.17
C LEU A 115 -5.39 12.29 2.24
N THR A 116 -5.24 13.58 2.56
CA THR A 116 -6.31 14.56 2.46
C THR A 116 -6.38 15.00 1.01
N ALA A 117 -7.39 14.50 0.30
CA ALA A 117 -7.84 15.19 -0.90
C ALA A 117 -8.38 16.57 -0.46
N SER A 118 -7.55 17.60 -0.58
CA SER A 118 -8.00 18.98 -0.49
C SER A 118 -7.38 19.73 -1.67
N GLN A 119 -8.02 19.60 -2.84
CA GLN A 119 -7.95 20.65 -3.85
C GLN A 119 -9.16 21.54 -3.62
N THR A 120 -8.94 22.67 -2.98
CA THR A 120 -9.62 23.91 -3.32
C THR A 120 -8.50 24.91 -3.50
N GLU A 121 -8.09 25.03 -4.77
CA GLU A 121 -7.16 26.04 -5.26
C GLU A 121 -7.68 27.42 -4.80
N GLU A 122 -6.84 28.16 -4.10
CA GLU A 122 -7.05 29.57 -3.82
C GLU A 122 -7.14 30.33 -5.15
N LEU A 123 -8.21 31.09 -5.34
CA LEU A 123 -8.26 32.12 -6.37
C LEU A 123 -7.89 33.46 -5.70
N PRO A 124 -6.78 34.12 -6.07
CA PRO A 124 -6.54 35.49 -5.64
C PRO A 124 -7.35 36.42 -6.55
N THR A 125 -8.06 37.38 -5.99
CA THR A 125 -8.39 38.61 -6.72
C THR A 125 -8.16 39.78 -5.78
N GLU A 126 -7.29 40.65 -6.27
CA GLU A 126 -6.72 41.83 -5.66
C GLU A 126 -7.79 42.90 -5.36
N ASP A 127 -7.38 43.81 -4.48
CA ASP A 127 -8.07 45.00 -3.97
C ASP A 127 -8.98 45.74 -4.96
N LEU A 128 -10.14 46.18 -4.46
CA LEU A 128 -10.74 47.45 -4.84
C LEU A 128 -11.30 48.14 -3.59
N LEU A 129 -10.69 49.29 -3.31
CA LEU A 129 -11.01 50.28 -2.29
C LEU A 129 -12.45 50.85 -2.42
N ASP A 130 -12.83 51.55 -1.34
CA ASP A 130 -13.94 52.52 -1.19
C ASP A 130 -15.33 51.88 -0.91
N ASP A 131 -16.12 52.31 0.07
CA ASP A 131 -16.21 53.60 0.75
C ASP A 131 -16.95 53.43 2.10
N GLN A 132 -16.56 54.18 3.12
CA GLN A 132 -17.33 54.34 4.34
C GLN A 132 -18.30 55.51 4.18
N SER A 133 -19.60 55.27 4.41
CA SER A 133 -20.54 56.27 4.93
C SER A 133 -21.75 55.59 5.54
#